data_AF-A0A9P0NVA5-F1
#
_entry.id   AF-A0A9P0NVA5-F1
#
_cell.length_a   1.000
_cell.length_b   1.000
_cell.length_c   1.000
_cell.angle_alpha   90.00
_cell.angle_beta   90.00
_cell.angle_gamma   90.00
#
_symmetry.space_group_name_H-M   'P 1'
#
loop_
_entity.id
_entity.type
_entity.pdbx_description
1 polymer ?
#
loop_
_entity_poly.entity_id
_entity_poly.type
_entity_poly.pdbx_seq_one_letter_code
_entity_poly.pdbx_strand_id
1 'polypeptide(L)'
;MVGKRHFEVAKALKDIPRGATFTIRLIEPMKSGFTIIQPKNNRGTGKKAYGSGKETLRFKAGGQVEIEQQDDALEVGIEKINNILESFMGINDSDLATRIWELSVGKKNSMDFAEAVDDSDLACFEFTDELIIEIWGAITDARDGRLK
;
A
#
# COMPACT_ATOMS: atom_id res chain seq x y z
N MET A 1 -23.12 26.80 10.48
CA MET A 1 -22.65 28.05 9.84
C MET A 1 -22.11 27.70 8.46
N VAL A 2 -22.52 28.40 7.41
CA VAL A 2 -21.99 28.21 6.05
C VAL A 2 -20.85 29.19 5.81
N GLY A 3 -19.75 28.77 5.18
CA GLY A 3 -18.60 29.64 4.86
C GLY A 3 -17.63 29.94 6.00
N LYS A 4 -17.72 29.22 7.13
CA LYS A 4 -16.82 29.38 8.29
C LYS A 4 -15.74 28.31 8.32
N ARG A 5 -14.53 28.66 8.78
CA ARG A 5 -13.44 27.69 8.98
C ARG A 5 -13.71 26.83 10.21
N HIS A 6 -13.15 25.62 10.24
CA HIS A 6 -13.42 24.63 11.31
C HIS A 6 -13.13 25.20 12.73
N PHE A 7 -12.09 26.01 12.90
CA PHE A 7 -11.75 26.60 14.21
C PHE A 7 -12.72 27.70 14.66
N GLU A 8 -13.37 28.42 13.73
CA GLU A 8 -14.39 29.42 14.09
C GLU A 8 -15.65 28.74 14.65
N VAL A 9 -16.03 27.60 14.05
CA VAL A 9 -17.13 26.76 14.55
C VAL A 9 -16.78 26.17 15.92
N ALA A 10 -15.55 25.69 16.10
CA ALA A 10 -15.08 25.18 17.39
C ALA A 10 -15.09 26.26 18.49
N LYS A 11 -14.67 27.50 18.16
CA LYS A 11 -14.74 28.63 19.08
C LYS A 11 -16.18 28.96 19.48
N ALA A 12 -17.09 29.02 18.51
CA ALA A 12 -18.50 29.27 18.78
C ALA A 12 -19.12 28.20 19.69
N LEU A 13 -18.72 26.93 19.55
CA LEU A 13 -19.15 25.85 20.46
C LEU A 13 -18.52 25.98 21.85
N LYS A 14 -17.27 26.43 21.94
CA LYS A 14 -16.55 26.64 23.21
C LYS A 14 -17.15 27.77 24.04
N ASP A 15 -17.65 28.82 23.38
CA ASP A 15 -18.17 30.03 24.04
C ASP A 15 -19.61 29.85 24.57
N ILE A 16 -20.26 28.69 24.36
CA ILE A 16 -21.62 28.41 24.87
C ILE A 16 -21.56 28.23 26.40
N PRO A 17 -22.39 28.95 27.18
CA PRO A 17 -22.44 28.80 28.63
C PRO A 17 -22.79 27.38 29.04
N ARG A 18 -22.11 26.86 30.06
CA ARG A 18 -22.43 25.54 30.63
C ARG A 18 -23.85 25.56 31.19
N GLY A 19 -24.66 24.57 30.82
CA GLY A 19 -26.06 24.47 31.21
C GLY A 19 -27.04 25.21 30.29
N ALA A 20 -26.56 25.93 29.26
CA ALA A 20 -27.43 26.52 28.26
C ALA A 20 -27.86 25.50 27.20
N THR A 21 -29.14 25.54 26.82
CA THR A 21 -29.67 24.77 25.68
C THR A 21 -29.33 25.50 24.39
N PHE A 22 -28.88 24.76 23.37
CA PHE A 22 -28.62 25.29 22.04
C PHE A 22 -29.09 24.29 20.97
N THR A 23 -29.23 24.77 19.73
CA THR A 23 -29.71 23.97 18.60
C THR A 23 -28.66 23.93 17.51
N ILE A 24 -28.36 22.73 17.00
CA ILE A 24 -27.48 22.55 15.84
C ILE A 24 -28.33 22.12 14.64
N ARG A 25 -28.28 22.88 13.56
CA ARG A 25 -28.82 22.46 12.26
C ARG A 25 -27.70 21.78 11.47
N LEU A 26 -27.86 20.49 11.23
CA LEU A 26 -26.90 19.65 10.52
C LEU A 26 -27.48 19.24 9.15
N ILE A 27 -26.60 19.05 8.18
CA ILE A 27 -26.92 18.40 6.91
C ILE A 27 -26.20 17.05 6.95
N GLU A 28 -26.97 15.96 6.87
CA GLU A 28 -26.40 14.62 6.81
C GLU A 28 -25.86 14.35 5.39
N PRO A 29 -24.63 13.82 5.23
CA PRO A 29 -24.16 13.41 3.92
C PRO A 29 -24.97 12.22 3.39
N MET A 30 -25.12 12.12 2.07
CA MET A 30 -25.80 10.98 1.45
C MET A 30 -24.99 9.69 1.71
N LYS A 31 -25.58 8.75 2.45
CA LYS A 31 -24.95 7.47 2.85
C LYS A 31 -24.77 6.46 1.70
N SER A 32 -25.09 6.81 0.45
CA SER A 32 -24.97 5.91 -0.72
C SER A 32 -24.67 6.69 -2.01
N GLY A 33 -23.51 7.34 -2.05
CA GLY A 33 -22.98 7.95 -3.29
C GLY A 33 -22.09 7.01 -4.13
N PHE A 34 -21.63 5.89 -3.56
CA PHE A 34 -20.62 5.01 -4.19
C PHE A 34 -21.14 3.62 -4.58
N THR A 35 -22.44 3.35 -4.46
CA THR A 35 -23.03 2.08 -4.93
C THR A 35 -22.90 1.88 -6.45
N ILE A 36 -22.64 2.95 -7.20
CA ILE A 36 -22.47 2.93 -8.66
C ILE A 36 -21.02 2.58 -9.07
N ILE A 37 -20.03 2.83 -8.21
CA ILE A 37 -18.60 2.55 -8.48
C ILE A 37 -18.18 1.20 -7.86
N GLN A 38 -19.08 0.52 -7.15
CA GLN A 38 -18.80 -0.80 -6.60
C GLN A 38 -18.83 -1.87 -7.72
N PRO A 39 -17.79 -2.69 -7.90
CA PRO A 39 -17.82 -3.79 -8.86
C PRO A 39 -18.99 -4.72 -8.54
N LYS A 40 -19.89 -4.91 -9.52
CA LYS A 40 -21.21 -5.58 -9.38
C LYS A 40 -21.17 -7.07 -9.03
N ASN A 41 -20.03 -7.61 -8.62
CA ASN A 41 -19.81 -9.06 -8.61
C ASN A 41 -19.49 -9.66 -7.24
N ASN A 42 -20.20 -9.26 -6.17
CA ASN A 42 -20.19 -10.10 -4.98
C ASN A 42 -21.55 -10.21 -4.28
N ARG A 43 -22.18 -11.39 -4.46
CA ARG A 43 -23.16 -11.93 -3.52
C ARG A 43 -22.39 -12.37 -2.27
N GLY A 44 -22.14 -11.45 -1.35
CA GLY A 44 -21.43 -11.75 -0.12
C GLY A 44 -21.52 -10.61 0.86
N THR A 45 -22.01 -10.92 2.06
CA THR A 45 -22.00 -10.14 3.30
C THR A 45 -21.02 -8.96 3.31
N GLY A 46 -21.57 -7.75 3.43
CA GLY A 46 -20.83 -6.50 3.44
C GLY A 46 -19.75 -6.46 4.52
N LYS A 47 -18.50 -6.67 4.10
CA LYS A 47 -17.34 -6.17 4.85
C LYS A 47 -17.36 -4.65 4.71
N LYS A 48 -17.39 -3.96 5.84
CA LYS A 48 -17.14 -2.52 5.92
C LYS A 48 -15.78 -2.26 5.24
N ALA A 49 -15.79 -1.53 4.13
CA ALA A 49 -14.59 -1.15 3.41
C ALA A 49 -13.78 -0.16 4.26
N TYR A 50 -12.98 -0.68 5.19
CA TYR A 50 -11.85 0.01 5.82
C TYR A 50 -10.59 -0.28 4.98
N GLY A 51 -10.65 -0.02 3.67
CA GLY A 51 -9.46 -0.01 2.81
C GLY A 51 -8.95 1.42 2.67
N SER A 52 -7.65 1.60 2.44
CA SER A 52 -7.04 2.93 2.19
C SER A 52 -7.57 3.62 0.93
N GLY A 53 -8.38 2.92 0.11
CA GLY A 53 -8.79 3.35 -1.22
C GLY A 53 -7.68 3.23 -2.28
N LYS A 54 -6.46 2.82 -1.88
CA LYS A 54 -5.32 2.57 -2.78
C LYS A 54 -5.31 1.12 -3.31
N GLU A 55 -6.48 0.58 -3.64
CA GLU A 55 -6.55 -0.75 -4.25
C GLU A 55 -6.20 -0.64 -5.74
N THR A 56 -5.33 -1.53 -6.24
CA THR A 56 -4.86 -1.52 -7.63
C THR A 56 -5.10 -2.88 -8.28
N LEU A 57 -5.45 -2.88 -9.56
CA LEU A 57 -5.50 -4.11 -10.36
C LEU A 57 -4.08 -4.49 -10.76
N ARG A 58 -3.62 -5.67 -10.35
CA ARG A 58 -2.28 -6.16 -10.61
C ARG A 58 -2.30 -7.30 -11.61
N PHE A 59 -1.51 -7.15 -12.67
CA PHE A 59 -1.27 -8.20 -13.66
C PHE A 59 0.00 -8.95 -13.29
N LYS A 60 -0.10 -10.24 -12.99
CA LYS A 60 1.05 -11.10 -12.72
C LYS A 60 1.58 -11.68 -14.03
N ALA A 61 2.87 -11.96 -14.12
CA ALA A 61 3.52 -12.53 -15.30
C ALA A 61 2.87 -13.86 -15.78
N GLY A 62 2.26 -14.63 -14.87
CA GLY A 62 1.47 -15.83 -15.19
C GLY A 62 0.08 -15.57 -15.78
N GLY A 63 -0.26 -14.32 -16.11
CA GLY A 63 -1.57 -13.92 -16.68
C GLY A 63 -2.71 -13.80 -15.66
N GLN A 64 -2.43 -13.99 -14.37
CA GLN A 64 -3.41 -13.80 -13.29
C GLN A 64 -3.58 -12.31 -12.97
N VAL A 65 -4.81 -11.91 -12.66
CA VAL A 65 -5.14 -10.53 -12.29
C VAL A 65 -5.79 -10.50 -10.92
N GLU A 66 -5.21 -9.75 -9.99
CA GLU A 66 -5.67 -9.65 -8.60
C GLU A 66 -5.84 -8.18 -8.16
N ILE A 67 -6.76 -7.92 -7.25
CA ILE A 67 -6.93 -6.60 -6.63
C ILE A 67 -6.06 -6.60 -5.37
N GLU A 68 -4.99 -5.80 -5.35
CA GLU A 68 -4.08 -5.71 -4.23
C GLU A 68 -4.10 -4.31 -3.60
N GLN A 69 -3.99 -4.29 -2.27
CA GLN A 69 -3.84 -3.06 -1.50
C GLN A 69 -2.39 -2.58 -1.63
N GLN A 70 -2.20 -1.36 -2.14
CA GLN A 70 -0.88 -0.75 -2.18
C GLN A 70 -0.50 -0.29 -0.76
N ASP A 71 0.49 -0.96 -0.17
CA ASP A 71 1.10 -0.60 1.12
C ASP A 71 2.25 0.40 0.88
N ASP A 72 2.38 1.37 1.77
CA ASP A 72 3.44 2.40 1.69
C ASP A 72 4.83 1.76 1.82
N ALA A 73 4.96 0.68 2.62
CA ALA A 73 6.20 -0.08 2.73
C ALA A 73 6.57 -0.82 1.43
N LEU A 74 5.56 -1.26 0.67
CA LEU A 74 5.76 -1.90 -0.63
C LEU A 74 6.24 -0.88 -1.67
N GLU A 75 5.70 0.33 -1.67
CA GLU A 75 6.13 1.39 -2.60
C GLU A 75 7.59 1.78 -2.40
N VAL A 76 7.98 2.07 -1.15
CA VAL A 76 9.36 2.41 -0.80
C VAL A 76 10.32 1.24 -1.04
N GLY A 77 9.86 0.01 -0.76
CA GLY A 77 10.61 -1.20 -1.02
C GLY A 77 10.91 -1.43 -2.50
N ILE A 78 9.90 -1.27 -3.37
CA ILE A 78 10.05 -1.40 -4.82
C ILE A 78 11.01 -0.34 -5.36
N GLU A 79 10.89 0.91 -4.92
CA GLU A 79 11.80 1.98 -5.32
C GLU A 79 13.25 1.65 -4.94
N LYS A 80 13.47 1.08 -3.75
CA LYS A 80 14.81 0.71 -3.30
C LYS A 80 15.39 -0.47 -4.07
N ILE A 81 14.59 -1.50 -4.34
CA ILE A 81 14.99 -2.61 -5.22
C ILE A 81 15.36 -2.07 -6.60
N ASN A 82 14.55 -1.19 -7.19
CA ASN A 82 14.86 -0.58 -8.48
C ASN A 82 16.19 0.19 -8.49
N ASN A 83 16.49 0.95 -7.43
CA ASN A 83 17.78 1.65 -7.31
C ASN A 83 18.97 0.67 -7.30
N ILE A 84 18.81 -0.49 -6.64
CA ILE A 84 19.83 -1.54 -6.62
C ILE A 84 19.97 -2.15 -8.02
N LEU A 85 18.85 -2.55 -8.66
CA LEU A 85 18.86 -3.09 -10.01
C LEU A 85 19.49 -2.12 -11.03
N GLU A 86 19.24 -0.83 -10.90
CA GLU A 86 19.83 0.20 -11.76
C GLU A 86 21.34 0.30 -11.55
N SER A 87 21.81 0.22 -10.30
CA SER A 87 23.23 0.25 -9.99
C SER A 87 23.98 -0.99 -10.50
N PHE A 88 23.38 -2.18 -10.44
CA PHE A 88 24.05 -3.44 -10.77
C PHE A 88 23.84 -3.90 -12.22
N MET A 89 22.67 -3.64 -12.80
CA MET A 89 22.28 -4.09 -14.14
C MET A 89 21.97 -2.94 -15.10
N GLY A 90 21.86 -1.70 -14.64
CA GLY A 90 21.50 -0.56 -15.49
C GLY A 90 20.05 -0.57 -15.97
N ILE A 91 19.18 -1.32 -15.29
CA ILE A 91 17.75 -1.44 -15.62
C ILE A 91 16.89 -0.88 -14.50
N ASN A 92 15.74 -0.32 -14.86
CA ASN A 92 14.72 0.13 -13.93
C ASN A 92 13.38 -0.46 -14.38
N ASP A 93 12.97 -1.54 -13.71
CA ASP A 93 11.81 -2.34 -14.07
C ASP A 93 10.97 -2.61 -12.80
N SER A 94 9.91 -1.80 -12.65
CA SER A 94 9.01 -1.88 -11.50
C SER A 94 8.26 -3.21 -11.41
N ASP A 95 8.02 -3.91 -12.52
CA ASP A 95 7.33 -5.20 -12.51
C ASP A 95 8.28 -6.30 -12.00
N LEU A 96 9.55 -6.26 -12.42
CA LEU A 96 10.61 -7.11 -11.88
C LEU A 96 10.85 -6.84 -10.38
N ALA A 97 11.02 -5.58 -9.99
CA ALA A 97 11.24 -5.21 -8.58
C ALA A 97 10.06 -5.62 -7.68
N THR A 98 8.84 -5.49 -8.20
CA THR A 98 7.64 -6.00 -7.56
C THR A 98 7.68 -7.51 -7.38
N ARG A 99 8.11 -8.25 -8.41
CA ARG A 99 8.21 -9.72 -8.34
C ARG A 99 9.22 -10.18 -7.29
N ILE A 100 10.36 -9.51 -7.24
CA ILE A 100 11.41 -9.70 -6.22
C ILE A 100 10.84 -9.47 -4.81
N TRP A 101 10.09 -8.38 -4.61
CA TRP A 101 9.41 -8.11 -3.35
C TRP A 101 8.43 -9.23 -2.98
N GLU A 102 7.63 -9.73 -3.92
CA GLU A 102 6.66 -10.79 -3.67
C GLU A 102 7.30 -12.11 -3.25
N LEU A 103 8.43 -12.51 -3.87
CA LEU A 103 9.17 -13.73 -3.49
C LEU A 103 9.75 -13.66 -2.07
N SER A 104 10.01 -12.44 -1.58
CA SER A 104 10.50 -12.21 -0.22
C SER A 104 9.41 -12.35 0.85
N VAL A 105 8.12 -12.39 0.47
CA VAL A 105 7.01 -12.46 1.43
C VAL A 105 7.03 -13.82 2.13
N GLY A 106 6.98 -13.81 3.47
CA GLY A 106 7.03 -15.03 4.29
C GLY A 106 8.42 -15.61 4.51
N LYS A 107 9.46 -15.06 3.89
CA LYS A 107 10.86 -15.43 4.12
C LYS A 107 11.40 -14.75 5.39
N LYS A 108 12.30 -15.43 6.11
CA LYS A 108 12.81 -14.95 7.41
C LYS A 108 14.28 -14.55 7.39
N ASN A 109 15.03 -15.01 6.41
CA ASN A 109 16.46 -14.75 6.29
C ASN A 109 16.86 -14.67 4.80
N SER A 110 18.07 -14.18 4.53
CA SER A 110 18.60 -14.02 3.17
C SER A 110 18.78 -15.34 2.43
N MET A 111 19.04 -16.45 3.13
CA MET A 111 19.18 -17.77 2.53
C MET A 111 17.84 -18.29 2.02
N ASP A 112 16.78 -18.21 2.82
CA ASP A 112 15.42 -18.59 2.43
C ASP A 112 14.92 -17.76 1.25
N PHE A 113 15.41 -16.51 1.14
CA PHE A 113 15.12 -15.61 0.04
C PHE A 113 15.92 -15.97 -1.21
N ALA A 114 17.21 -16.28 -1.09
CA ALA A 114 18.04 -16.77 -2.19
C ALA A 114 17.44 -18.03 -2.82
N GLU A 115 17.09 -19.01 -2.00
CA GLU A 115 16.41 -20.24 -2.45
C GLU A 115 15.10 -19.94 -3.17
N ALA A 116 14.33 -18.95 -2.69
CA ALA A 116 13.08 -18.53 -3.35
C ALA A 116 13.28 -17.90 -4.73
N VAL A 117 14.40 -17.20 -4.91
CA VAL A 117 14.78 -16.59 -6.19
C VAL A 117 15.23 -17.69 -7.14
N ASP A 118 16.06 -18.62 -6.69
CA ASP A 118 16.58 -19.75 -7.48
C ASP A 118 15.48 -20.75 -7.89
N ASP A 119 14.46 -20.94 -7.06
CA ASP A 119 13.30 -21.78 -7.38
C ASP A 119 12.28 -21.08 -8.30
N SER A 120 12.50 -19.81 -8.64
CA SER A 120 11.56 -19.00 -9.42
C SER A 120 12.02 -18.79 -10.87
N ASP A 121 11.16 -18.10 -11.63
CA ASP A 121 11.48 -17.60 -12.95
C ASP A 121 12.64 -16.58 -12.95
N LEU A 122 13.01 -16.04 -11.78
CA LEU A 122 14.15 -15.13 -11.64
C LEU A 122 15.51 -15.83 -11.61
N ALA A 123 15.56 -17.16 -11.51
CA ALA A 123 16.82 -17.90 -11.56
C ALA A 123 17.61 -17.65 -12.87
N CYS A 124 16.91 -17.31 -13.95
CA CYS A 124 17.54 -16.99 -15.23
C CYS A 124 18.38 -15.71 -15.22
N PHE A 125 18.22 -14.85 -14.21
CA PHE A 125 19.03 -13.65 -14.04
C PHE A 125 20.37 -13.92 -13.34
N GLU A 126 20.55 -15.10 -12.73
CA GLU A 126 21.78 -15.50 -12.04
C GLU A 126 22.30 -14.41 -11.09
N PHE A 127 21.43 -13.90 -10.21
CA PHE A 127 21.81 -12.85 -9.24
C PHE A 127 22.96 -13.32 -8.36
N THR A 128 23.93 -12.43 -8.12
CA THR A 128 25.04 -12.74 -7.21
C THR A 128 24.57 -12.75 -5.76
N ASP A 129 25.25 -13.53 -4.91
CA ASP A 129 24.97 -13.57 -3.48
C ASP A 129 24.98 -12.18 -2.82
N GLU A 130 25.92 -11.32 -3.25
CA GLU A 130 26.02 -9.94 -2.79
C GLU A 130 24.77 -9.12 -3.12
N LEU A 131 24.28 -9.24 -4.35
CA LEU A 131 23.07 -8.56 -4.81
C LEU A 131 21.83 -9.07 -4.04
N ILE A 132 21.72 -10.38 -3.83
CA ILE A 132 20.61 -10.98 -3.06
C ILE A 132 20.61 -10.46 -1.62
N ILE A 133 21.78 -10.34 -0.98
CA ILE A 133 21.90 -9.79 0.38
C ILE A 133 21.50 -8.31 0.42
N GLU A 134 21.91 -7.52 -0.57
CA GLU A 134 21.57 -6.09 -0.63
C GLU A 134 20.06 -5.87 -0.85
N ILE A 135 19.47 -6.61 -1.79
CA ILE A 135 18.02 -6.61 -2.03
C ILE A 135 17.27 -7.05 -0.77
N TRP A 136 17.72 -8.12 -0.11
CA TRP A 136 17.12 -8.57 1.15
C TRP A 136 17.20 -7.50 2.23
N GLY A 137 18.35 -6.83 2.35
CA GLY A 137 18.54 -5.70 3.25
C GLY A 137 17.53 -4.59 3.00
N ALA A 138 17.40 -4.15 1.75
CA ALA A 138 16.42 -3.13 1.35
C ALA A 138 14.97 -3.53 1.67
N ILE A 139 14.61 -4.80 1.45
CA ILE A 139 13.28 -5.32 1.78
C ILE A 139 13.03 -5.29 3.29
N THR A 140 14.00 -5.73 4.09
CA THR A 140 13.87 -5.72 5.56
C THR A 140 13.79 -4.30 6.12
N ASP A 141 14.57 -3.36 5.57
CA ASP A 141 14.55 -1.97 5.99
C ASP A 141 13.24 -1.26 5.59
N ALA A 142 12.66 -1.60 4.43
CA ALA A 142 11.35 -1.11 4.02
C ALA A 142 10.24 -1.61 4.97
N ARG A 143 10.27 -2.90 5.33
CA ARG A 143 9.31 -3.53 6.26
C ARG A 143 9.41 -2.97 7.68
N ASP A 144 10.62 -2.71 8.15
CA ASP A 144 10.88 -2.14 9.46
C ASP A 144 10.66 -0.61 9.50
N GLY A 145 10.31 0.02 8.38
CA GLY A 145 10.08 1.46 8.27
C GLY A 145 11.35 2.29 8.47
N ARG A 146 12.54 1.70 8.22
CA ARG A 146 13.83 2.38 8.33
C ARG A 146 14.16 3.23 7.09
N LEU A 147 13.51 2.95 5.97
CA LEU A 147 13.58 3.74 4.76
C LEU A 147 12.59 4.91 4.87
N LYS A 148 13.11 6.14 4.74
CA LYS A 148 12.33 7.38 4.73
C LYS A 148 12.39 8.03 3.35
#